data_AF-A0A925ZT57-F1
#
_entry.id   AF-A0A925ZT57-F1
#
_cell.length_a   1.000
_cell.length_b   1.000
_cell.length_c   1.000
_cell.angle_alpha   90.00
_cell.angle_beta   90.00
_cell.angle_gamma   90.00
#
_symmetry.space_group_name_H-M   'P 1'
#
loop_
_entity.id
_entity.type
_entity.pdbx_description
1 polymer ?
#
loop_
_entity_poly.entity_id
_entity_poly.type
_entity_poly.pdbx_seq_one_letter_code
_entity_poly.pdbx_strand_id
1 'polypeptide(L)'
;MSNARAPASRRGLTVALWIAQALLALTFLGTGIWKLATPIPELAAVIPWAGESSPALLYATAVFDLLGGIGILLPSLTRIQPGLTVLAAYGCAALQAAAIVFHVSRGEAANTPFNVVLVALALFVAWGRRTAAPISAGSRADG
;
A
#
# COMPACT_ATOMS: atom_id res chain seq x y z
N MET A 1 -34.37 21.80 -6.06
CA MET A 1 -33.35 20.75 -6.33
C MET A 1 -31.99 21.44 -6.46
N SER A 2 -31.24 21.57 -5.35
CA SER A 2 -29.91 22.21 -5.38
C SER A 2 -28.86 21.16 -5.75
N ASN A 3 -28.35 21.24 -6.98
CA ASN A 3 -27.25 20.41 -7.45
C ASN A 3 -25.93 21.06 -7.00
N ALA A 4 -25.62 20.98 -5.71
CA ALA A 4 -24.41 21.54 -5.15
C ALA A 4 -23.20 20.72 -5.64
N ARG A 5 -22.56 21.19 -6.72
CA ARG A 5 -21.25 20.67 -7.16
C ARG A 5 -20.29 20.79 -5.98
N ALA A 6 -19.73 19.67 -5.53
CA ALA A 6 -18.67 19.68 -4.54
C ALA A 6 -17.54 20.66 -4.97
N PRO A 7 -16.98 21.45 -4.04
CA PRO A 7 -15.92 22.40 -4.34
C PRO A 7 -14.78 21.70 -5.08
N ALA A 8 -14.20 22.37 -6.07
CA ALA A 8 -13.23 21.77 -7.00
C ALA A 8 -12.05 21.07 -6.29
N SER A 9 -11.64 21.57 -5.12
CA SER A 9 -10.59 21.00 -4.26
C SER A 9 -10.89 19.55 -3.82
N ARG A 10 -12.16 19.22 -3.56
CA ARG A 10 -12.53 17.87 -3.07
C ARG A 10 -12.48 16.82 -4.18
N ARG A 11 -12.80 17.22 -5.42
CA ARG A 11 -12.66 16.36 -6.61
C ARG A 11 -11.19 16.08 -6.93
N GLY A 12 -10.35 17.11 -6.93
CA GLY A 12 -8.90 16.94 -7.13
C GLY A 12 -8.27 16.00 -6.10
N LEU A 13 -8.58 16.20 -4.81
CA LEU A 13 -8.09 15.31 -3.74
C LEU A 13 -8.57 13.86 -3.92
N THR A 14 -9.83 13.66 -4.32
CA THR A 14 -10.37 12.32 -4.55
C THR A 14 -9.63 11.59 -5.67
N VAL A 15 -9.33 12.30 -6.77
CA VAL A 15 -8.54 11.76 -7.88
C VAL A 15 -7.12 11.43 -7.43
N ALA A 16 -6.46 12.33 -6.69
CA ALA A 16 -5.13 12.08 -6.14
C ALA A 16 -5.07 10.85 -5.23
N LEU A 17 -6.09 10.63 -4.38
CA LEU A 17 -6.17 9.44 -3.53
C LEU A 17 -6.38 8.15 -4.34
N TRP A 18 -7.14 8.19 -5.42
CA TRP A 18 -7.28 7.04 -6.32
C TRP A 18 -5.98 6.70 -7.04
N ILE A 19 -5.26 7.72 -7.52
CA ILE A 19 -3.94 7.54 -8.13
C ILE A 19 -2.97 6.93 -7.11
N ALA A 20 -2.89 7.49 -5.90
CA ALA A 20 -2.04 6.98 -4.84
C ALA A 20 -2.36 5.51 -4.49
N GLN A 21 -3.65 5.17 -4.34
CA GLN A 21 -4.07 3.77 -4.12
C GLN A 21 -3.67 2.85 -5.26
N ALA A 22 -3.86 3.26 -6.51
CA ALA A 22 -3.50 2.45 -7.68
C ALA A 22 -1.98 2.22 -7.75
N LEU A 23 -1.18 3.26 -7.50
CA LEU A 23 0.29 3.16 -7.46
C LEU A 23 0.76 2.23 -6.34
N LEU A 24 0.21 2.38 -5.13
CA LEU A 24 0.53 1.51 -4.01
C LEU A 24 0.11 0.06 -4.31
N ALA A 25 -1.10 -0.15 -4.81
CA ALA A 25 -1.59 -1.48 -5.15
C ALA A 25 -0.73 -2.16 -6.21
N LEU A 26 -0.39 -1.46 -7.29
CA LEU A 26 0.49 -1.99 -8.33
C LEU A 26 1.87 -2.32 -7.79
N THR A 27 2.43 -1.44 -6.96
CA THR A 27 3.76 -1.65 -6.35
C THR A 27 3.74 -2.89 -5.46
N PHE A 28 2.85 -2.94 -4.48
CA PHE A 28 2.79 -4.03 -3.51
C PHE A 28 2.37 -5.37 -4.14
N LEU A 29 1.38 -5.38 -5.05
CA LEU A 29 1.05 -6.60 -5.79
C LEU A 29 2.22 -7.06 -6.65
N GLY A 30 2.85 -6.13 -7.38
CA GLY A 30 3.99 -6.42 -8.23
C GLY A 30 5.17 -7.00 -7.44
N THR A 31 5.57 -6.37 -6.32
CA THR A 31 6.67 -6.85 -5.49
C THR A 31 6.35 -8.19 -4.84
N GLY A 32 5.13 -8.36 -4.33
CA GLY A 32 4.68 -9.61 -3.73
C GLY A 32 4.70 -10.77 -4.73
N ILE A 33 4.14 -10.57 -5.93
CA ILE A 33 4.17 -11.56 -7.02
C ILE A 33 5.62 -11.86 -7.43
N TRP A 34 6.43 -10.82 -7.65
CA TRP A 34 7.82 -11.00 -8.09
C TRP A 34 8.64 -11.81 -7.10
N LYS A 35 8.51 -11.52 -5.79
CA LYS A 35 9.19 -12.27 -4.72
C LYS A 35 8.75 -13.74 -4.63
N LEU A 36 7.49 -14.04 -4.92
CA LEU A 36 6.97 -15.42 -4.86
C LEU A 36 7.25 -16.23 -6.14
N ALA A 37 7.32 -15.56 -7.29
CA ALA A 37 7.48 -16.22 -8.59
C ALA A 37 8.95 -16.40 -9.01
N THR A 38 9.89 -15.75 -8.35
CA THR A 38 11.30 -15.72 -8.75
C THR A 38 12.15 -16.55 -7.78
N PRO A 39 13.05 -17.43 -8.26
CA PRO A 39 14.00 -18.14 -7.40
C PRO A 39 14.87 -17.19 -6.57
N ILE A 40 15.15 -17.55 -5.31
CA ILE A 40 15.96 -16.73 -4.39
C ILE A 40 17.34 -16.35 -4.97
N PRO A 41 18.10 -17.25 -5.63
CA PRO A 41 19.39 -16.86 -6.20
C PRO A 41 19.28 -15.78 -7.28
N GLU A 42 18.20 -15.80 -8.08
CA GLU A 42 17.95 -14.79 -9.10
C GLU A 42 17.51 -13.46 -8.47
N LEU A 43 16.67 -13.51 -7.42
CA LEU A 43 16.31 -12.31 -6.64
C LEU A 43 17.55 -11.68 -5.98
N ALA A 44 18.41 -12.49 -5.38
CA ALA A 44 19.61 -12.03 -4.70
C ALA A 44 20.60 -11.29 -5.62
N ALA A 45 20.55 -11.57 -6.93
CA ALA A 45 21.35 -10.84 -7.91
C ALA A 45 20.91 -9.37 -8.10
N VAL A 46 19.68 -9.02 -7.74
CA VAL A 46 19.10 -7.67 -7.90
C VAL A 46 18.78 -7.01 -6.56
N ILE A 47 18.32 -7.79 -5.58
CA ILE A 47 18.00 -7.36 -4.22
C ILE A 47 18.79 -8.23 -3.21
N PRO A 48 20.05 -7.88 -2.91
CA PRO A 48 20.97 -8.76 -2.14
C PRO A 48 20.40 -9.31 -0.83
N TRP A 49 19.64 -8.49 -0.09
CA TRP A 49 19.03 -8.90 1.18
C TRP A 49 18.16 -10.16 1.06
N ALA A 50 17.60 -10.46 -0.12
CA ALA A 50 16.77 -11.64 -0.36
C ALA A 50 17.56 -12.95 -0.26
N GLY A 51 18.85 -12.94 -0.62
CA GLY A 51 19.75 -14.09 -0.46
C GLY A 51 20.47 -14.13 0.89
N GLU A 52 20.54 -12.99 1.58
CA GLU A 52 21.21 -12.86 2.89
C GLU A 52 20.27 -13.03 4.09
N SER A 53 18.96 -13.05 3.83
CA SER A 53 17.92 -13.23 4.84
C SER A 53 17.37 -14.65 4.82
N SER A 54 16.64 -15.03 5.87
CA SER A 54 15.92 -16.31 5.85
C SER A 54 14.84 -16.31 4.75
N PRO A 55 14.62 -17.43 4.04
CA PRO A 55 13.54 -17.55 3.07
C PRO A 55 12.16 -17.24 3.67
N ALA A 56 11.96 -17.59 4.94
CA ALA A 56 10.73 -17.29 5.68
C ALA A 56 10.47 -15.78 5.78
N LEU A 57 11.50 -14.96 6.04
CA LEU A 57 11.37 -13.51 6.08
C LEU A 57 10.99 -12.96 4.69
N LEU A 58 11.68 -13.41 3.64
CA LEU A 58 11.39 -13.00 2.26
C LEU A 58 9.91 -13.28 1.91
N TYR A 59 9.45 -14.51 2.12
CA TYR A 59 8.07 -14.89 1.77
C TYR A 59 7.03 -14.23 2.68
N ALA A 60 7.32 -14.02 3.97
CA ALA A 60 6.44 -13.25 4.83
C ALA A 60 6.23 -11.83 4.29
N THR A 61 7.31 -11.14 3.88
CA THR A 61 7.16 -9.81 3.27
C THR A 61 6.37 -9.86 1.97
N ALA A 62 6.55 -10.90 1.15
CA ALA A 62 5.80 -11.04 -0.09
C ALA A 62 4.29 -11.22 0.15
N VAL A 63 3.91 -12.02 1.16
CA VAL A 63 2.51 -12.17 1.56
C VAL A 63 1.95 -10.84 2.09
N PHE A 64 2.70 -10.12 2.93
CA PHE A 64 2.26 -8.80 3.40
C PHE A 64 2.13 -7.78 2.28
N ASP A 65 3.03 -7.81 1.30
CA ASP A 65 2.93 -6.99 0.09
C ASP A 65 1.60 -7.30 -0.64
N LEU A 66 1.30 -8.57 -0.91
CA LEU A 66 0.04 -8.94 -1.57
C LEU A 66 -1.20 -8.49 -0.79
N LEU A 67 -1.23 -8.76 0.53
CA LEU A 67 -2.34 -8.35 1.40
C LEU A 67 -2.49 -6.83 1.43
N GLY A 68 -1.38 -6.09 1.48
CA GLY A 68 -1.35 -4.64 1.44
C GLY A 68 -1.92 -4.09 0.13
N GLY A 69 -1.44 -4.61 -1.00
CA GLY A 69 -1.89 -4.19 -2.32
C GLY A 69 -3.38 -4.47 -2.59
N ILE A 70 -3.85 -5.67 -2.20
CA ILE A 70 -5.27 -6.03 -2.27
C ILE A 70 -6.10 -5.13 -1.33
N GLY A 71 -5.67 -5.01 -0.07
CA GLY A 71 -6.41 -4.29 0.97
C GLY A 71 -6.51 -2.78 0.71
N ILE A 72 -5.50 -2.17 0.08
CA ILE A 72 -5.50 -0.75 -0.26
C ILE A 72 -6.54 -0.43 -1.34
N LEU A 73 -6.77 -1.34 -2.28
CA LEU A 73 -7.55 -1.03 -3.48
C LEU A 73 -8.94 -1.67 -3.48
N LEU A 74 -9.03 -2.96 -3.16
CA LEU A 74 -10.25 -3.75 -3.35
C LEU A 74 -11.43 -3.27 -2.49
N PRO A 75 -11.30 -2.98 -1.18
CA PRO A 75 -12.42 -2.50 -0.36
C PRO A 75 -12.97 -1.15 -0.83
N SER A 76 -12.07 -0.29 -1.34
CA SER A 76 -12.45 1.00 -1.94
C SER A 76 -13.19 0.83 -3.26
N LEU A 77 -12.75 -0.09 -4.12
CA LEU A 77 -13.38 -0.36 -5.42
C LEU A 77 -14.75 -1.01 -5.26
N THR A 78 -14.85 -2.05 -4.43
CA THR A 78 -16.11 -2.79 -4.23
C THR A 78 -17.08 -2.08 -3.30
N ARG A 79 -16.59 -1.08 -2.55
CA ARG A 79 -17.31 -0.40 -1.47
C ARG A 79 -17.80 -1.33 -0.35
N ILE A 80 -17.18 -2.50 -0.22
CA ILE A 80 -17.41 -3.45 0.87
C ILE A 80 -16.38 -3.14 1.97
N GLN A 81 -16.86 -2.69 3.12
CA GLN A 81 -16.03 -2.25 4.25
C GLN A 81 -14.84 -1.35 3.86
N PRO A 82 -15.04 -0.15 3.27
CA PRO A 82 -13.95 0.73 2.83
C PRO A 82 -12.95 1.13 3.94
N GLY A 83 -13.34 0.99 5.21
CA GLY A 83 -12.42 1.15 6.35
C GLY A 83 -11.22 0.19 6.31
N LEU A 84 -11.34 -0.97 5.66
CA LEU A 84 -10.21 -1.89 5.44
C LEU A 84 -9.10 -1.26 4.59
N THR A 85 -9.42 -0.35 3.66
CA THR A 85 -8.40 0.40 2.92
C THR A 85 -7.54 1.26 3.84
N VAL A 86 -8.13 1.87 4.87
CA VAL A 86 -7.38 2.68 5.85
C VAL A 86 -6.47 1.79 6.70
N LEU A 87 -6.96 0.62 7.14
CA LEU A 87 -6.14 -0.34 7.88
C LEU A 87 -5.00 -0.89 7.03
N ALA A 88 -5.27 -1.26 5.78
CA ALA A 88 -4.25 -1.70 4.83
C ALA A 88 -3.19 -0.63 4.59
N ALA A 89 -3.60 0.64 4.44
CA ALA A 89 -2.67 1.76 4.29
C ALA A 89 -1.75 1.93 5.52
N TYR A 90 -2.26 1.80 6.75
CA TYR A 90 -1.41 1.77 7.94
C TYR A 90 -0.48 0.55 7.98
N GLY A 91 -0.96 -0.63 7.58
CA GLY A 91 -0.15 -1.84 7.48
C GLY A 91 1.00 -1.69 6.47
N CYS A 92 0.72 -1.16 5.28
CA CYS A 92 1.72 -0.82 4.28
C CYS A 92 2.76 0.18 4.81
N ALA A 93 2.32 1.24 5.50
CA ALA A 93 3.24 2.20 6.11
C ALA A 93 4.13 1.55 7.17
N ALA A 94 3.56 0.68 8.03
CA ALA A 94 4.31 -0.04 9.05
C ALA A 94 5.33 -1.02 8.44
N LEU A 95 4.94 -1.76 7.40
CA LEU A 95 5.83 -2.67 6.68
C LEU A 95 7.02 -1.92 6.07
N GLN A 96 6.76 -0.79 5.40
CA GLN A 96 7.83 0.01 4.79
C GLN A 96 8.71 0.69 5.83
N ALA A 97 8.15 1.14 6.96
CA ALA A 97 8.94 1.64 8.08
C ALA A 97 9.86 0.55 8.68
N ALA A 98 9.34 -0.68 8.85
CA ALA A 98 10.15 -1.82 9.29
C ALA A 98 11.27 -2.14 8.28
N ALA A 99 10.98 -2.07 6.97
CA ALA A 99 11.98 -2.25 5.92
C ALA A 99 13.07 -1.14 5.95
N ILE A 100 12.70 0.11 6.25
CA ILE A 100 13.69 1.20 6.45
C ILE A 100 14.63 0.85 7.60
N VAL A 101 14.07 0.46 8.76
CA VAL A 101 14.87 0.07 9.94
C VAL A 101 15.77 -1.12 9.61
N PHE A 102 15.26 -2.11 8.87
CA PHE A 102 16.02 -3.27 8.42
C PHE A 102 17.20 -2.90 7.53
N HIS A 103 17.02 -2.04 6.52
CA HIS A 103 18.12 -1.61 5.66
C HIS A 103 19.12 -0.73 6.41
N VAL A 104 18.66 0.19 7.26
CA VAL A 104 19.55 1.05 8.06
C VAL A 104 20.40 0.23 9.03
N SER A 105 19.84 -0.81 9.68
CA SER A 105 20.59 -1.67 10.60
C SER A 105 21.69 -2.49 9.91
N ARG A 106 21.60 -2.63 8.59
CA ARG A 106 22.60 -3.29 7.73
C ARG A 106 23.59 -2.32 7.07
N GLY A 107 23.52 -1.03 7.40
CA GLY A 107 24.35 0.00 6.74
C GLY A 107 23.89 0.35 5.32
N GLU A 108 22.70 -0.05 4.92
CA GLU A 108 22.14 0.13 3.57
C GLU A 108 21.17 1.31 3.49
N ALA A 109 21.40 2.37 4.27
CA ALA A 109 20.49 3.52 4.34
C ALA A 109 20.20 4.14 2.95
N ALA A 110 21.16 4.07 2.02
CA ALA A 110 21.02 4.52 0.64
C ALA A 110 19.90 3.81 -0.14
N ASN A 111 19.47 2.62 0.28
CA ASN A 111 18.41 1.83 -0.37
C ASN A 111 16.99 2.21 0.10
N THR A 112 16.87 3.07 1.11
CA THR A 112 15.58 3.42 1.74
C THR A 112 14.72 4.53 1.10
N PRO A 113 15.19 5.39 0.17
CA PRO A 113 14.38 6.49 -0.36
C PRO A 113 13.04 6.04 -0.95
N PHE A 114 13.00 4.91 -1.66
CA PHE A 114 11.75 4.38 -2.22
C PHE A 114 10.77 3.99 -1.11
N ASN A 115 11.24 3.37 -0.02
CA ASN A 115 10.41 3.04 1.14
C ASN A 115 9.80 4.29 1.78
N VAL A 116 10.56 5.38 1.90
CA VAL A 116 10.07 6.66 2.44
C VAL A 116 8.92 7.21 1.58
N VAL A 117 9.04 7.15 0.25
CA VAL A 117 7.96 7.55 -0.67
C VAL A 117 6.72 6.69 -0.45
N LEU A 118 6.88 5.37 -0.31
CA LEU A 118 5.74 4.48 -0.06
C LEU A 118 5.08 4.73 1.29
N VAL A 119 5.84 5.01 2.36
CA VAL A 119 5.29 5.43 3.66
C VAL A 119 4.47 6.71 3.50
N ALA A 120 5.02 7.72 2.83
CA ALA A 120 4.34 8.99 2.63
C ALA A 120 3.02 8.82 1.85
N LEU A 121 3.03 8.05 0.76
CA LEU A 121 1.83 7.74 -0.03
C LEU A 121 0.81 6.94 0.77
N ALA A 122 1.24 5.95 1.55
CA ALA A 122 0.35 5.14 2.38
C ALA A 122 -0.31 5.98 3.48
N LEU A 123 0.44 6.84 4.16
CA LEU A 123 -0.11 7.75 5.15
C LEU A 123 -1.05 8.80 4.54
N PHE A 124 -0.75 9.27 3.32
CA PHE A 124 -1.64 10.14 2.55
C PHE A 124 -2.98 9.47 2.24
N VAL A 125 -2.95 8.20 1.79
CA VAL A 125 -4.17 7.41 1.57
C VAL A 125 -4.93 7.18 2.87
N ALA A 126 -4.24 6.80 3.95
CA ALA A 126 -4.85 6.55 5.25
C ALA A 126 -5.58 7.80 5.77
N TRP A 127 -4.91 8.95 5.77
CA TRP A 127 -5.50 10.23 6.17
C TRP A 127 -6.68 10.62 5.26
N GLY A 128 -6.46 10.57 3.94
CA GLY A 128 -7.43 11.02 2.95
C GLY A 128 -8.71 10.19 2.95
N ARG A 129 -8.61 8.87 3.04
CA ARG A 129 -9.78 7.98 3.10
C ARG A 129 -10.43 7.88 4.47
N ARG A 130 -9.70 8.18 5.54
CA ARG A 130 -10.29 8.23 6.89
C ARG A 130 -11.06 9.52 7.14
N THR A 131 -10.55 10.66 6.67
CA THR A 131 -11.04 11.97 7.11
C THR A 131 -11.44 12.90 5.96
N ALA A 132 -10.55 13.15 5.01
CA ALA A 132 -10.75 14.24 4.04
C ALA A 132 -11.75 13.92 2.91
N ALA A 133 -11.71 12.68 2.41
CA ALA A 133 -12.52 12.16 1.32
C ALA A 133 -12.85 10.64 1.52
N PRO A 134 -13.63 10.30 2.57
CA PRO A 134 -14.05 8.93 2.83
C PRO A 134 -14.92 8.36 1.73
N ILE A 135 -14.83 7.04 1.54
CA ILE A 135 -15.70 6.27 0.63
C ILE A 135 -16.84 5.69 1.46
N SER A 136 -18.08 6.06 1.13
CA SER A 136 -19.26 5.45 1.73
C SER A 136 -19.35 3.97 1.34
N ALA A 137 -19.66 3.12 2.32
CA ALA A 137 -20.04 1.75 2.03
C ALA A 137 -21.26 1.75 1.08
N GLY A 138 -21.34 0.76 0.18
CA GLY A 138 -22.57 0.56 -0.60
C GLY A 138 -23.75 0.39 0.36
N SER A 139 -24.90 0.98 0.03
CA SER A 139 -26.12 0.75 0.82
C SER A 139 -26.32 -0.75 0.92
N ARG A 140 -26.31 -1.29 2.14
CA ARG A 140 -26.92 -2.60 2.35
C ARG A 140 -28.36 -2.47 1.83
N ALA A 141 -28.77 -3.39 0.97
CA ALA A 141 -30.19 -3.65 0.84
C ALA A 141 -30.57 -4.20 2.21
N ASP A 142 -31.05 -3.32 3.07
CA ASP A 142 -31.53 -3.66 4.39
C ASP A 142 -32.79 -4.53 4.17
N GLY A 143 -32.63 -5.84 4.33
CA GLY A 143 -33.71 -6.83 4.34
C GLY A 143 -34.17 -7.12 5.75
#